data_AF-A0A5S4G778-F1
#
_entry.id   AF-A0A5S4G778-F1
#
_cell.length_a   1.000
_cell.length_b   1.000
_cell.length_c   1.000
_cell.angle_alpha   90.00
_cell.angle_beta   90.00
_cell.angle_gamma   90.00
#
_symmetry.space_group_name_H-M   'P 1'
#
loop_
_entity.id
_entity.type
_entity.pdbx_description
1 polymer ?
#
loop_
_entity_poly.entity_id
_entity_poly.type
_entity_poly.pdbx_seq_one_letter_code
_entity_poly.pdbx_strand_id
1 'polypeptide(L)'
;MQIRARTGTVAATWPGWGTLAAGHSHYERRLSDTAVGNQEVLIHLRVHRFFCRHSTCTKATFAEQIPELTVRYGRRSIRAVSALQTIALALGGARLAGRPAPR
;
A
#
# COMPACT_ATOMS: atom_id res chain seq x y z
N MET A 1 6.01 13.47 13.14
CA MET A 1 6.94 12.32 13.29
C MET A 1 7.19 11.68 11.94
N GLN A 2 8.42 11.26 11.65
CA GLN A 2 8.76 10.56 10.39
C GLN A 2 9.36 9.19 10.67
N ILE A 3 8.87 8.18 9.96
CA ILE A 3 9.40 6.82 10.00
C ILE A 3 9.90 6.47 8.59
N ARG A 4 11.13 5.98 8.49
CA ARG A 4 11.68 5.45 7.23
C ARG A 4 11.70 3.93 7.31
N ALA A 5 11.13 3.28 6.30
CA ALA A 5 11.05 1.84 6.23
C ALA A 5 11.39 1.35 4.81
N ARG A 6 11.93 0.14 4.72
CA ARG A 6 12.17 -0.56 3.46
C ARG A 6 11.71 -2.00 3.59
N THR A 7 11.21 -2.54 2.49
CA THR A 7 10.87 -3.97 2.42
C THR A 7 12.14 -4.75 2.07
N GLY A 8 12.26 -5.97 2.61
CA GLY A 8 13.33 -6.91 2.28
C GLY A 8 12.91 -7.94 1.23
N THR A 9 11.73 -7.78 0.64
CA THR A 9 11.10 -8.77 -0.24
C THR A 9 11.80 -8.80 -1.60
N VAL A 10 12.62 -9.82 -1.84
CA VAL A 10 13.39 -9.93 -3.08
C VAL A 10 12.55 -10.48 -4.25
N ALA A 11 11.47 -11.22 -3.94
CA ALA A 11 10.57 -11.79 -4.94
C ALA A 11 9.11 -11.76 -4.47
N ALA A 12 8.18 -11.53 -5.39
CA ALA A 12 6.75 -11.58 -5.12
C ALA A 12 5.99 -12.33 -6.20
N THR A 13 4.89 -12.95 -5.82
CA THR A 13 3.99 -13.64 -6.73
C THR A 13 3.12 -12.65 -7.49
N TRP A 14 3.06 -12.80 -8.82
CA TRP A 14 2.24 -11.95 -9.66
C TRP A 14 0.74 -12.16 -9.38
N PRO A 15 -0.06 -11.12 -9.06
CA PRO A 15 -1.46 -11.27 -8.62
C PRO A 15 -2.40 -11.93 -9.64
N GLY A 16 -2.04 -11.97 -10.92
CA GLY A 16 -2.86 -12.53 -12.00
C GLY A 16 -2.38 -13.87 -12.57
N TRP A 17 -1.10 -14.23 -12.39
CA TRP A 17 -0.51 -15.40 -13.05
C TRP A 17 0.14 -16.39 -12.08
N GLY A 18 0.34 -16.02 -10.81
CA GLY A 18 0.95 -16.92 -9.83
C GLY A 18 2.46 -17.14 -9.99
N THR A 19 3.11 -16.51 -10.98
CA THR A 19 4.56 -16.65 -11.20
C THR A 19 5.37 -15.75 -10.27
N LEU A 20 6.51 -16.25 -9.78
CA LEU A 20 7.48 -15.45 -9.03
C LEU A 20 8.15 -14.41 -9.95
N ALA A 21 8.12 -13.15 -9.53
CA ALA A 21 8.87 -12.06 -10.17
C ALA A 21 9.96 -11.57 -9.22
N ALA A 22 11.19 -11.45 -9.72
CA ALA A 22 12.29 -10.83 -9.00
C ALA A 22 12.13 -9.30 -8.97
N GLY A 23 12.52 -8.68 -7.85
CA GLY A 23 12.55 -7.23 -7.73
C GLY A 23 13.55 -6.62 -8.70
N HIS A 24 13.12 -5.62 -9.48
CA HIS A 24 13.97 -4.95 -10.47
C HIS A 24 14.42 -3.58 -10.01
N SER A 25 13.50 -2.82 -9.42
CA SER A 25 13.74 -1.45 -8.97
C SER A 25 12.97 -1.21 -7.69
N HIS A 26 13.14 -0.03 -7.10
CA HIS A 26 12.38 0.37 -5.93
C HIS A 26 11.39 1.49 -6.27
N TYR A 27 10.35 1.59 -5.46
CA TYR A 27 9.37 2.65 -5.51
C TYR A 27 9.20 3.26 -4.13
N GLU A 28 9.22 4.59 -4.04
CA GLU A 28 9.02 5.30 -2.79
C GLU A 28 7.57 5.74 -2.62
N ARG A 29 7.02 5.49 -1.44
CA ARG A 29 5.67 5.85 -1.03
C ARG A 29 5.75 6.70 0.22
N ARG A 30 4.97 7.78 0.26
CA ARG A 30 4.71 8.55 1.47
C ARG A 30 3.29 8.25 1.93
N LEU A 31 3.15 7.74 3.15
CA LEU A 31 1.88 7.35 3.74
C LEU A 31 1.67 8.14 5.03
N SER A 32 0.51 8.79 5.16
CA SER A 32 0.05 9.26 6.47
C SER A 32 -0.51 8.09 7.26
N ASP A 33 -0.09 7.95 8.50
CA ASP A 33 -0.59 6.94 9.44
C ASP A 33 -1.30 7.61 10.63
N THR A 34 -1.85 6.79 11.51
CA THR A 34 -2.52 7.20 12.74
C THR A 34 -1.57 8.01 13.62
N ALA A 35 -2.07 9.12 14.15
CA ALA A 35 -1.28 10.00 15.00
C ALA A 35 -0.82 9.29 16.29
N VAL A 36 0.37 9.64 16.76
CA VAL A 36 0.92 9.21 18.05
C VAL A 36 1.16 10.47 18.87
N GLY A 37 0.53 10.56 20.05
CA GLY A 37 0.63 11.76 20.90
C GLY A 37 0.20 13.04 20.20
N ASN A 38 -0.95 13.02 19.51
CA ASN A 38 -1.48 14.13 18.70
C ASN A 38 -0.60 14.61 17.53
N GLN A 39 0.47 13.87 17.20
CA GLN A 39 1.35 14.22 16.10
C GLN A 39 1.16 13.25 14.93
N GLU A 40 0.97 13.79 13.72
CA GLU A 40 0.91 12.97 12.50
C GLU A 40 2.20 12.16 12.32
N VAL A 41 2.02 10.89 11.94
CA VAL A 41 3.10 9.98 11.56
C VAL A 41 3.13 9.88 10.04
N LEU A 42 4.25 10.28 9.44
CA LEU A 42 4.53 10.10 8.02
C LEU A 42 5.50 8.94 7.81
N ILE A 43 5.06 7.92 7.08
CA ILE A 43 5.87 6.76 6.72
C ILE A 43 6.44 6.97 5.32
N HIS A 44 7.76 7.07 5.23
CA HIS A 44 8.53 7.01 3.99
C HIS A 44 8.91 5.56 3.74
N LEU A 45 8.13 4.88 2.89
CA LEU A 45 8.26 3.46 2.60
C LEU A 45 8.90 3.24 1.23
N ARG A 46 10.04 2.54 1.19
CA ARG A 46 10.68 2.06 -0.04
C ARG A 46 10.29 0.60 -0.29
N VAL A 47 9.49 0.35 -1.32
CA VAL A 47 9.01 -0.99 -1.71
C VAL A 47 9.66 -1.47 -3.00
N HIS A 48 9.63 -2.78 -3.26
CA HIS A 48 10.07 -3.30 -4.55
C HIS A 48 9.04 -3.04 -5.66
N ARG A 49 9.54 -2.77 -6.86
CA ARG A 49 8.79 -2.75 -8.10
C ARG A 49 9.23 -3.93 -8.95
N PHE A 50 8.24 -4.72 -9.36
CA PHE A 50 8.37 -5.93 -10.13
C PHE A 50 7.89 -5.70 -11.57
N PHE A 51 8.44 -6.47 -12.51
CA PHE A 51 8.06 -6.45 -13.92
C PHE A 51 7.42 -7.79 -14.31
N CYS A 52 6.38 -7.75 -15.15
CA CYS A 52 5.96 -8.96 -15.83
C CYS A 52 6.86 -9.22 -17.04
N ARG A 53 7.30 -10.47 -17.21
CA ARG A 53 8.11 -10.91 -18.36
C ARG A 53 7.28 -11.52 -19.50
N HIS A 54 5.99 -11.78 -19.29
CA HIS A 54 5.12 -12.31 -20.35
C HIS A 54 4.67 -11.20 -21.29
N SER A 55 4.77 -11.44 -22.60
CA SER A 55 4.35 -10.50 -23.64
C SER A 55 2.85 -10.19 -23.63
N THR A 56 2.03 -11.09 -23.09
CA THR A 56 0.57 -10.96 -22.97
C THR A 56 0.12 -10.25 -21.68
N CYS A 57 1.05 -9.80 -20.83
CA CYS A 57 0.70 -9.15 -19.57
C CYS A 57 0.07 -7.76 -19.80
N THR A 58 -1.17 -7.59 -19.34
CA THR A 58 -1.87 -6.29 -19.38
C THR A 58 -1.27 -5.22 -18.48
N LYS A 59 -0.45 -5.59 -17.48
CA LYS A 59 0.32 -4.62 -16.67
C LYS A 59 1.80 -4.98 -16.74
N ALA A 60 2.62 -4.07 -17.24
CA ALA A 60 4.07 -4.28 -17.37
C ALA A 60 4.79 -4.27 -16.02
N THR A 61 4.28 -3.52 -15.04
CA THR A 61 4.87 -3.42 -13.69
C THR A 61 3.82 -3.48 -12.60
N PHE A 62 4.23 -3.96 -11.42
CA PHE A 62 3.48 -3.78 -10.18
C PHE A 62 4.43 -3.41 -9.05
N ALA A 63 4.00 -2.49 -8.19
CA ALA A 63 4.69 -2.21 -6.94
C ALA A 63 4.15 -3.16 -5.87
N GLU A 64 5.04 -3.64 -5.01
CA GLU A 64 4.68 -4.44 -3.84
C GLU A 64 3.62 -3.72 -2.99
N GLN A 65 2.64 -4.48 -2.51
CA GLN A 65 1.68 -4.01 -1.52
C GLN A 65 1.93 -4.78 -0.24
N ILE A 66 2.29 -4.05 0.81
CA ILE A 66 2.48 -4.62 2.15
C ILE A 66 1.09 -4.86 2.73
N PRO A 67 0.75 -6.12 3.05
CA PRO A 67 -0.53 -6.46 3.69
C PRO A 67 -0.75 -5.59 4.91
N GLU A 68 -2.00 -5.18 5.14
CA GLU A 68 -2.43 -4.36 6.29
C GLU A 68 -1.80 -2.97 6.42
N LEU A 69 -0.83 -2.62 5.58
CA LEU A 69 -0.22 -1.30 5.59
C LEU A 69 -0.61 -0.49 4.37
N THR A 70 -0.66 -1.10 3.19
CA THR A 70 -0.79 -0.37 1.93
C THR A 70 -1.90 -0.91 1.04
N VAL A 71 -2.57 0.00 0.32
CA VAL A 71 -3.43 -0.32 -0.82
C VAL A 71 -2.92 0.36 -2.08
N ARG A 72 -3.27 -0.14 -3.26
CA ARG A 72 -2.94 0.52 -4.54
C ARG A 72 -3.46 1.97 -4.54
N TYR A 73 -2.60 2.92 -4.93
CA TYR A 73 -2.89 4.36 -4.95
C TYR A 73 -3.23 5.00 -3.58
N GLY A 74 -3.24 4.23 -2.49
CA GLY A 74 -3.45 4.73 -1.15
C GLY A 74 -2.31 5.65 -0.71
N ARG A 75 -2.69 6.82 -0.16
CA ARG A 75 -1.80 7.80 0.49
C ARG A 75 -1.87 7.75 2.02
N ARG A 76 -2.78 6.94 2.56
CA ARG A 76 -2.91 6.67 4.00
C ARG A 76 -2.68 5.19 4.26
N SER A 77 -2.17 4.85 5.43
CA SER A 77 -2.11 3.46 5.86
C SER A 77 -3.53 2.88 5.97
N ILE A 78 -3.67 1.55 5.85
CA ILE A 78 -4.97 0.90 6.05
C ILE A 78 -5.49 1.17 7.46
N ARG A 79 -4.63 1.12 8.49
CA ARG A 79 -5.01 1.40 9.88
C ARG A 79 -5.55 2.82 10.07
N ALA A 80 -4.90 3.82 9.47
CA ALA A 80 -5.37 5.20 9.55
C ALA A 80 -6.74 5.38 8.88
N VAL A 81 -6.96 4.74 7.72
CA VAL A 81 -8.26 4.74 7.06
C VAL A 81 -9.32 4.07 7.93
N SER A 82 -9.01 2.92 8.53
CA SER A 82 -9.93 2.21 9.42
C SER A 82 -10.28 3.03 10.66
N ALA A 83 -9.30 3.70 11.29
CA ALA A 83 -9.55 4.56 12.45
C ALA A 83 -10.50 5.72 12.09
N LEU A 84 -10.26 6.38 10.96
CA LEU A 84 -11.15 7.45 10.46
C LEU A 84 -12.55 6.93 10.17
N GLN A 85 -12.68 5.72 9.62
CA GLN A 85 -13.98 5.09 9.36
C GLN A 85 -14.74 4.78 10.65
N THR A 86 -14.06 4.27 11.68
CA THR A 86 -14.66 4.01 13.00
C THR A 86 -15.19 5.30 13.62
N ILE A 87 -14.39 6.36 13.60
CA ILE A 87 -14.79 7.68 14.12
C ILE A 87 -15.98 8.21 13.31
N ALA A 88 -15.90 8.19 11.98
CA ALA A 88 -16.98 8.65 11.12
C ALA A 88 -18.28 7.89 11.40
N LEU A 89 -18.22 6.56 11.55
CA LEU A 89 -19.39 5.74 11.86
C LEU A 89 -19.98 6.08 13.22
N ALA A 90 -19.15 6.27 14.25
CA ALA A 90 -19.60 6.67 15.58
C ALA A 90 -20.29 8.04 15.57
N LEU A 91 -19.88 8.93 14.67
CA LEU A 91 -20.47 10.26 14.46
C LEU A 91 -21.65 10.27 13.47
N GLY A 92 -22.09 9.10 12.97
CA GLY A 92 -23.20 8.99 12.02
C GLY A 92 -22.87 9.35 10.57
N GLY A 93 -21.58 9.48 10.22
CA GLY A 93 -21.11 9.77 8.87
C GLY A 93 -21.12 8.54 7.94
N ALA A 94 -21.62 8.70 6.72
CA ALA A 94 -21.55 7.68 5.67
C ALA A 94 -20.14 7.59 5.05
N ARG A 95 -19.61 6.35 4.99
CA ARG A 95 -18.32 5.88 4.46
C ARG A 95 -17.52 6.82 3.53
N LEU A 96 -16.34 7.27 3.97
CA LEU A 96 -15.21 7.68 3.12
C LEU A 96 -14.49 6.47 2.47
N ALA A 97 -15.22 5.42 2.10
CA ALA A 97 -14.64 4.17 1.65
C ALA A 97 -14.07 4.34 0.23
N GLY A 98 -12.78 4.65 0.15
CA GLY A 98 -11.96 4.27 -0.99
C GLY A 98 -11.99 2.74 -1.07
N ARG A 99 -12.95 2.20 -1.82
CA ARG A 99 -13.09 0.77 -2.08
C ARG A 99 -11.75 0.27 -2.64
N PRO A 100 -11.04 -0.68 -2.01
CA PRO A 100 -9.96 -1.35 -2.69
C PRO A 100 -10.59 -2.03 -3.91
N ALA A 101 -10.18 -1.61 -5.10
CA ALA A 101 -10.70 -2.18 -6.34
C ALA A 101 -10.46 -3.70 -6.32
N PRO A 102 -11.50 -4.54 -6.55
CA PRO A 102 -11.28 -5.93 -6.85
C PRO A 102 -10.51 -6.06 -8.17
N ARG A 103 -9.77 -7.17 -8.27
CA ARG A 103 -8.67 -7.43 -9.22
C ARG A 103 -9.02 -7.22 -10.69
#